data_AF-A0A8C6UJ82-F1
#
_entry.id   AF-A0A8C6UJ82-F1
#
_cell.length_a   1.000
_cell.length_b   1.000
_cell.length_c   1.000
_cell.angle_alpha   90.00
_cell.angle_beta   90.00
_cell.angle_gamma   90.00
#
_symmetry.space_group_name_H-M   'P 1'
#
loop_
_entity.id
_entity.type
_entity.pdbx_description
1 polymer ?
#
loop_
_entity_poly.entity_id
_entity_poly.type
_entity_poly.pdbx_seq_one_letter_code
_entity_poly.pdbx_strand_id
1 'polypeptide(L)'
;EMQRHAANIRERKRMLSINSAFEELRGHVPTFPYEKRLSKIDTLRLAIAYIALLREILVSGRDPKDYVDECLKSGLKGPQGPQGAQGRHQTLTQK
;
A
#
# COMPACT_ATOMS: atom_id res chain seq x y z
N GLU A 1 -4.78 10.20 43.43
CA GLU A 1 -5.73 10.98 42.59
C GLU A 1 -5.01 11.85 41.54
N MET A 2 -4.19 12.84 41.94
CA MET A 2 -3.54 13.78 41.02
C MET A 2 -2.62 13.13 39.96
N GLN A 3 -1.83 12.11 40.34
CA GLN A 3 -0.94 11.39 39.40
C GLN A 3 -1.71 10.62 38.32
N ARG A 4 -2.83 9.97 38.70
CA ARG A 4 -3.73 9.26 37.77
C ARG A 4 -4.37 10.23 36.79
N HIS A 5 -4.83 11.39 37.27
CA HIS A 5 -5.38 12.43 36.41
C HIS A 5 -4.34 12.94 35.39
N ALA A 6 -3.12 13.24 35.84
CA ALA A 6 -2.05 13.67 34.96
C ALA A 6 -1.69 12.61 33.90
N ALA A 7 -1.71 11.31 34.27
CA ALA A 7 -1.50 10.21 33.33
C ALA A 7 -2.59 10.14 32.25
N ASN A 8 -3.87 10.27 32.64
CA ASN A 8 -5.00 10.26 31.70
C ASN A 8 -4.91 11.41 30.67
N ILE A 9 -4.50 12.61 31.12
CA ILE A 9 -4.32 13.76 30.22
C ILE A 9 -3.21 13.49 29.20
N ARG A 10 -2.08 12.90 29.64
CA ARG A 10 -0.99 12.54 28.72
C ARG A 10 -1.43 11.52 27.68
N GLU A 11 -2.15 10.48 28.10
CA GLU A 11 -2.62 9.47 27.17
C GLU A 11 -3.64 10.03 26.17
N ARG A 12 -4.53 10.92 26.62
CA ARG A 12 -5.45 11.62 25.70
C ARG A 12 -4.67 12.43 24.66
N LYS A 13 -3.64 13.18 25.04
CA LYS A 13 -2.80 13.94 24.10
C LYS A 13 -2.09 13.02 23.10
N ARG A 14 -1.54 11.90 23.57
CA ARG A 14 -0.94 10.87 22.71
C ARG A 14 -1.95 10.32 21.70
N MET A 15 -3.15 9.98 22.14
CA MET A 15 -4.21 9.47 21.26
C MET A 15 -4.70 10.51 20.25
N LEU A 16 -4.77 11.80 20.63
CA LEU A 16 -5.09 12.88 19.69
C LEU A 16 -4.04 12.99 18.59
N SER A 17 -2.75 12.96 18.94
CA SER A 17 -1.65 12.97 17.97
C SER A 17 -1.73 11.79 17.00
N ILE A 18 -1.98 10.57 17.50
CA ILE A 18 -2.15 9.37 16.67
C ILE A 18 -3.35 9.52 15.72
N ASN A 19 -4.49 10.01 16.23
CA ASN A 19 -5.69 10.18 15.41
C ASN A 19 -5.49 11.24 14.32
N SER A 20 -4.74 12.31 14.60
CA SER A 20 -4.37 13.33 13.61
C SER A 20 -3.53 12.74 12.49
N ALA A 21 -2.49 11.95 12.81
CA ALA A 21 -1.67 11.27 11.81
C ALA A 21 -2.48 10.29 10.95
N PHE A 22 -3.49 9.64 11.54
CA PHE A 22 -4.41 8.79 10.80
C PHE A 22 -5.32 9.56 9.82
N GLU A 23 -5.74 10.78 10.16
CA GLU A 23 -6.47 11.65 9.21
C GLU A 23 -5.58 12.12 8.06
N GLU A 24 -4.34 12.50 8.36
CA GLU A 24 -3.37 12.87 7.34
C GLU A 24 -3.10 11.71 6.38
N LEU A 25 -2.90 10.50 6.90
CA LEU A 25 -2.75 9.30 6.08
C LEU A 25 -3.98 9.09 5.18
N ARG A 26 -5.21 9.21 5.71
CA ARG A 26 -6.43 9.08 4.90
C ARG A 26 -6.46 10.07 3.73
N GLY A 27 -5.93 11.28 3.90
CA GLY A 27 -5.83 12.27 2.84
C GLY A 27 -4.93 11.85 1.66
N HIS A 28 -4.01 10.90 1.88
CA HIS A 28 -3.12 10.35 0.84
C HIS A 28 -3.60 9.01 0.28
N VAL A 29 -4.60 8.38 0.91
CA VAL A 29 -5.15 7.11 0.43
C VAL A 29 -6.20 7.40 -0.65
N PRO A 30 -6.11 6.80 -1.85
CA PRO A 30 -7.09 7.03 -2.91
C PRO A 30 -8.47 6.47 -2.52
N THR A 31 -9.49 7.33 -2.53
CA THR A 31 -10.90 6.96 -2.27
C THR A 31 -11.83 7.70 -3.23
N PHE A 32 -13.06 7.21 -3.41
CA PHE A 32 -14.06 7.96 -4.18
C PHE A 32 -14.52 9.22 -3.43
N PRO A 33 -14.93 10.28 -4.16
CA PRO A 33 -15.63 11.40 -3.55
C PRO A 33 -16.85 10.90 -2.77
N TYR A 34 -17.07 11.45 -1.57
CA TYR A 34 -18.18 11.11 -0.67
C TYR A 34 -18.17 9.68 -0.10
N GLU A 35 -17.08 8.92 -0.29
CA GLU A 35 -16.88 7.64 0.40
C GLU A 35 -16.93 7.84 1.93
N LYS A 36 -17.47 6.85 2.64
CA LYS A 36 -17.41 6.86 4.10
C LYS A 36 -15.96 6.89 4.58
N ARG A 37 -15.72 7.55 5.72
CA ARG A 37 -14.41 7.56 6.37
C ARG A 37 -13.93 6.12 6.63
N LEU A 38 -12.78 5.77 6.07
CA LEU A 38 -12.19 4.45 6.21
C LEU A 38 -11.89 4.11 7.68
N SER A 39 -12.09 2.85 8.05
CA SER A 39 -11.67 2.32 9.35
C SER A 39 -10.14 2.37 9.48
N LYS A 40 -9.59 2.31 10.71
CA LYS A 40 -8.12 2.32 10.91
C LYS A 40 -7.44 1.16 10.17
N ILE A 41 -8.04 -0.03 10.18
CA ILE A 41 -7.46 -1.20 9.51
C ILE A 41 -7.52 -1.06 7.99
N ASP A 42 -8.61 -0.53 7.44
CA ASP A 42 -8.77 -0.35 6.00
C ASP A 42 -7.84 0.75 5.49
N THR A 43 -7.69 1.85 6.23
CA THR A 43 -6.69 2.89 5.90
C THR A 43 -5.28 2.31 5.80
N LEU A 44 -4.88 1.47 6.76
CA LEU A 44 -3.54 0.84 6.73
C LEU A 44 -3.38 -0.13 5.55
N ARG A 45 -4.38 -1.00 5.33
CA ARG A 45 -4.35 -1.97 4.23
C ARG A 45 -4.28 -1.28 2.87
N LEU A 46 -5.10 -0.26 2.66
CA LEU A 46 -5.15 0.46 1.40
C LEU A 46 -3.90 1.32 1.17
N ALA A 47 -3.33 1.93 2.22
CA ALA A 47 -2.05 2.63 2.12
C ALA A 47 -0.90 1.69 1.70
N ILE A 48 -0.83 0.49 2.28
CA ILE A 48 0.18 -0.52 1.91
C ILE A 48 0.00 -0.94 0.44
N ALA A 49 -1.23 -1.26 0.03
CA ALA A 49 -1.54 -1.64 -1.35
C ALA A 49 -1.21 -0.51 -2.33
N TYR A 50 -1.49 0.75 -1.96
CA TYR A 50 -1.23 1.90 -2.81
C TYR A 50 0.27 2.15 -2.97
N ILE A 51 1.08 2.04 -1.91
CA ILE A 51 2.54 2.11 -2.01
C ILE A 51 3.08 1.02 -2.94
N ALA A 52 2.57 -0.22 -2.83
CA ALA A 52 2.98 -1.32 -3.69
C ALA A 52 2.66 -1.03 -5.16
N LEU A 53 1.44 -0.57 -5.45
CA LEU A 53 1.02 -0.17 -6.80
C LEU A 53 1.91 0.94 -7.38
N LEU A 54 2.16 2.00 -6.63
CA LEU A 54 3.00 3.11 -7.08
C LEU A 54 4.42 2.65 -7.39
N ARG A 55 4.98 1.72 -6.60
CA ARG A 55 6.29 1.12 -6.86
C ARG A 55 6.30 0.34 -8.18
N GLU A 56 5.28 -0.47 -8.43
CA GLU A 56 5.17 -1.23 -9.68
C GLU A 56 5.08 -0.31 -10.90
N ILE A 57 4.27 0.76 -10.81
CA ILE A 57 4.16 1.76 -11.86
C ILE A 57 5.54 2.37 -12.19
N LEU A 58 6.29 2.78 -11.16
CA LEU A 58 7.63 3.35 -11.33
C LEU A 58 8.62 2.37 -11.98
N VAL A 59 8.56 1.09 -11.63
CA VAL A 59 9.44 0.05 -12.19
C VAL A 59 9.05 -0.31 -13.62
N SER A 60 7.76 -0.24 -13.95
CA SER A 60 7.25 -0.66 -15.26
C SER A 60 7.76 0.20 -16.43
N GLY A 61 8.19 1.44 -16.15
CA GLY A 61 8.58 2.43 -17.16
C GLY A 61 7.44 2.85 -18.09
N ARG A 62 6.20 2.45 -17.81
CA ARG A 62 4.99 2.82 -18.57
C ARG A 62 4.40 4.10 -18.03
N ASP A 63 3.57 4.76 -18.85
CA ASP A 63 2.71 5.81 -18.35
C ASP A 63 1.78 5.25 -17.24
N PRO A 64 1.62 5.92 -16.09
CA PRO A 64 0.79 5.44 -14.99
C PRO A 64 -0.65 5.11 -15.39
N LYS A 65 -1.23 5.91 -16.29
CA LYS A 65 -2.61 5.70 -16.75
C LYS A 65 -2.71 4.42 -17.57
N ASP A 66 -1.76 4.20 -18.47
CA ASP A 66 -1.72 3.00 -19.30
C ASP A 66 -1.52 1.73 -18.45
N TYR A 67 -0.65 1.77 -17.44
CA TYR A 67 -0.45 0.67 -16.50
C TYR A 67 -1.75 0.30 -15.77
N VAL A 68 -2.43 1.31 -15.20
CA VAL A 68 -3.68 1.09 -14.45
C VAL A 68 -4.80 0.62 -15.38
N ASP A 69 -4.96 1.21 -16.56
CA ASP A 69 -5.97 0.81 -17.54
C ASP A 69 -5.77 -0.66 -17.97
N GLU A 70 -4.52 -1.09 -18.17
CA GLU A 70 -4.19 -2.48 -18.47
C GLU A 70 -4.56 -3.41 -17.30
N CYS A 71 -4.19 -3.07 -16.05
CA CYS A 71 -4.54 -3.87 -14.87
C CYS A 71 -6.05 -4.03 -14.69
N LEU A 72 -6.83 -2.96 -14.94
CA LEU A 72 -8.29 -3.00 -14.87
C LEU A 72 -8.91 -3.86 -15.97
N LYS A 73 -8.37 -3.80 -17.19
CA LYS A 73 -8.84 -4.62 -18.34
C LYS A 73 -8.45 -6.09 -18.22
N SER A 74 -7.29 -6.38 -17.65
CA SER A 74 -6.74 -7.74 -17.54
C SER A 74 -7.26 -8.53 -16.33
N GLY A 75 -8.02 -7.90 -15.44
CA GLY A 75 -8.75 -8.55 -14.35
C GLY A 75 -7.83 -9.26 -13.34
N LEU A 76 -7.34 -8.52 -12.34
CA LEU A 76 -6.71 -9.03 -11.11
C LEU A 76 -5.70 -10.19 -11.29
N LYS A 77 -4.95 -10.24 -12.40
CA LYS A 77 -3.72 -11.04 -12.43
C LYS A 77 -2.71 -10.29 -11.58
N GLY A 78 -2.57 -10.73 -10.33
CA GLY A 78 -1.60 -10.19 -9.38
C GLY A 78 -0.19 -10.14 -9.98
N PRO A 79 0.68 -9.27 -9.43
CA PRO A 79 1.97 -8.98 -10.03
C PRO A 79 2.76 -10.26 -10.24
N GLN A 80 3.00 -10.59 -11.51
CA GLN A 80 3.96 -11.62 -11.86
C GLN A 80 5.32 -11.09 -11.45
N GLY A 81 5.93 -11.76 -10.47
CA GLY A 81 7.29 -11.48 -10.04
C GLY A 81 8.26 -11.47 -11.22
N PRO A 82 9.46 -10.90 -11.06
CA PRO A 82 10.37 -10.62 -12.15
C PRO A 82 10.67 -11.90 -12.94
N GLN A 83 10.13 -11.99 -14.16
CA GLN A 83 10.54 -12.98 -15.15
C GLN A 83 11.91 -12.55 -15.67
N GLY A 84 12.95 -13.02 -15.00
CA GLY A 84 14.33 -12.76 -15.37
C GLY A 84 15.20 -13.97 -15.06
N ALA A 85 15.12 -15.01 -15.89
CA ALA A 85 16.23 -15.92 -16.20
C ALA A 85 15.81 -16.96 -17.26
N GLN A 86 15.67 -16.52 -18.51
CA GLN A 86 15.66 -17.45 -19.64
C GLN A 86 17.12 -17.70 -20.05
N GLY A 87 17.74 -18.71 -19.44
CA GLY A 87 19.04 -19.26 -19.82
C GLY A 87 18.87 -20.69 -20.33
N ARG A 88 18.97 -20.86 -21.65
CA ARG A 88 18.88 -22.14 -22.39
C ARG A 88 19.99 -23.14 -21.97
N HIS A 89 19.57 -24.39 -21.78
CA HIS A 89 20.21 -25.68 -22.16
C HIS A 89 21.75 -25.78 -22.21
N GLN A 90 22.29 -26.79 -21.52
CA GLN A 90 22.89 -27.96 -22.18
C GLN A 90 23.01 -29.16 -21.23
N THR A 91 22.47 -30.28 -21.69
CA THR A 91 22.74 -31.64 -21.20
C THR A 91 24.19 -32.00 -21.45
N LEU A 92 24.89 -32.53 -20.45
CA LEU A 92 26.10 -33.31 -20.67
C LEU A 92 25.96 -34.64 -19.93
N THR A 93 25.44 -35.63 -20.65
CA THR A 93 25.70 -37.04 -20.35
C THR A 93 26.93 -37.41 -21.17
N GLN A 94 28.05 -37.73 -20.52
CA GLN A 94 29.10 -38.53 -21.16
C GLN A 94 29.92 -39.31 -20.13
N LYS A 95 29.80 -40.64 -20.28
CA LYS A 95 30.68 -41.77 -19.96
C LYS A 95 31.39 -41.83 -18.61
#